data_AF-A0A9W6BZ80-F1
#
_entry.id   AF-A0A9W6BZ80-F1
#
_cell.length_a   1.000
_cell.length_b   1.000
_cell.length_c   1.000
_cell.angle_alpha   90.00
_cell.angle_beta   90.00
_cell.angle_gamma   90.00
#
_symmetry.space_group_name_H-M   'P 1'
#
loop_
_entity.id
_entity.type
_entity.pdbx_description
1 polymer ?
#
loop_
_entity_poly.entity_id
_entity_poly.type
_entity_poly.pdbx_seq_one_letter_code
_entity_poly.pdbx_strand_id
1 'polypeptide(L)'
;MSRCGMIPKLNASRLADWMYDNPRIPGNLERWFKTCTYNQLTFTKENNPIVEIDLPCQGTTEQKRAFDFKNGKGNGKNEDNEVWGLGELAYSWLKQNYPFWAMEWGRYRKIFIYPYNWATNYVQWSGLAVLGCNDKDLSLCYTWINTETSVTQLQMSIVVQELVHNVGLVHSSRKLFDRNQNKWVHCEYCDQQCPMGWGEAENNDKQLLCTNAAQSYKAGWAKPISGGHINAFDLPPGVTQQFTLPSMHLSKDNMLRIIYDQWNRVVDGDTVHVIQDALFVSYRVRQNASGAYDSGLSAPVNRRVWKQ
;
A
#
# COMPACT_ATOMS: atom_id res chain seq x y z
N MET A 1 -8.65 -28.73 -16.16
CA MET A 1 -8.35 -27.69 -17.17
C MET A 1 -8.97 -26.40 -16.68
N SER A 2 -8.19 -25.33 -16.57
CA SER A 2 -8.70 -23.98 -16.25
C SER A 2 -9.62 -23.50 -17.38
N ARG A 3 -10.78 -22.91 -17.06
CA ARG A 3 -11.74 -22.37 -18.05
C ARG A 3 -11.15 -21.30 -18.95
N CYS A 4 -10.11 -20.61 -18.48
CA CYS A 4 -9.36 -19.62 -19.24
C CYS A 4 -8.13 -20.14 -20.00
N GLY A 5 -7.81 -21.44 -19.88
CA GLY A 5 -6.54 -22.00 -20.35
C GLY A 5 -5.30 -21.47 -19.60
N MET A 6 -5.49 -20.70 -18.53
CA MET A 6 -4.43 -20.13 -17.72
C MET A 6 -4.11 -21.03 -16.52
N ILE A 7 -2.85 -21.42 -16.37
CA ILE A 7 -2.34 -22.13 -15.18
C ILE A 7 -1.24 -21.26 -14.56
N PRO A 8 -1.59 -20.31 -13.66
CA PRO A 8 -0.59 -19.45 -13.04
C PRO A 8 0.30 -20.28 -12.11
N LYS A 9 1.61 -20.01 -12.14
CA LYS A 9 2.55 -20.65 -11.20
C LYS A 9 2.42 -20.12 -9.76
N LEU A 10 1.78 -18.97 -9.58
CA LEU A 10 1.36 -18.43 -8.29
C LEU A 10 -0.06 -18.94 -7.99
N ASN A 11 -0.17 -19.99 -7.18
CA ASN A 11 -1.43 -20.57 -6.73
C ASN A 11 -1.73 -20.20 -5.27
N ALA A 12 -2.87 -20.63 -4.74
CA ALA A 12 -3.28 -20.29 -3.37
C ALA A 12 -2.23 -20.67 -2.30
N SER A 13 -1.58 -21.83 -2.43
CA SER A 13 -0.56 -22.28 -1.48
C SER A 13 0.67 -21.36 -1.50
N ARG A 14 1.17 -21.01 -2.68
CA ARG A 14 2.31 -20.10 -2.80
C ARG A 14 1.95 -18.69 -2.37
N LEU A 15 0.74 -18.24 -2.71
CA LEU A 15 0.23 -16.96 -2.26
C LEU A 15 0.21 -16.88 -0.73
N ALA A 16 -0.21 -17.94 -0.05
CA ALA A 16 -0.21 -18.02 1.41
C ALA A 16 1.20 -17.88 2.01
N ASP A 17 2.25 -18.41 1.36
CA ASP A 17 3.64 -18.25 1.83
C ASP A 17 4.09 -16.78 1.90
N TRP A 18 3.55 -15.93 1.03
CA TRP A 18 3.86 -14.51 0.93
C TRP A 18 2.91 -13.60 1.72
N MET A 19 1.68 -14.06 1.95
CA MET A 19 0.64 -13.28 2.61
C MET A 19 0.68 -13.43 4.14
N TYR A 20 1.01 -14.62 4.65
CA TYR A 20 0.95 -14.93 6.08
C TYR A 20 2.33 -15.15 6.69
N ASP A 21 2.40 -15.22 8.02
CA ASP A 21 3.65 -15.44 8.73
C ASP A 21 4.32 -16.76 8.32
N ASN A 22 5.41 -16.62 7.55
CA ASN A 22 6.25 -17.72 7.12
C ASN A 22 7.69 -17.42 7.53
N PRO A 23 8.34 -18.24 8.39
CA PRO A 23 9.70 -17.99 8.83
C PRO A 23 10.73 -18.07 7.69
N ARG A 24 10.39 -18.72 6.57
CA ARG A 24 11.23 -18.79 5.36
C ARG A 24 11.11 -17.55 4.48
N ILE A 25 10.01 -16.80 4.62
CA ILE A 25 9.75 -15.53 3.92
C ILE A 25 9.49 -14.43 4.96
N PRO A 26 10.51 -13.97 5.71
CA PRO A 26 10.36 -12.87 6.67
C PRO A 26 9.79 -11.57 6.08
N GLY A 27 9.90 -11.35 4.78
CA GLY A 27 9.36 -10.19 4.06
C GLY A 27 7.87 -10.28 3.73
N ASN A 28 7.11 -11.20 4.34
CA ASN A 28 5.69 -11.41 4.06
C ASN A 28 4.79 -10.25 4.53
N LEU A 29 3.56 -10.22 4.00
CA LEU A 29 2.59 -9.16 4.24
C LEU A 29 2.09 -9.09 5.68
N GLU A 30 1.82 -10.23 6.33
CA GLU A 30 1.45 -10.29 7.74
C GLU A 30 2.47 -9.59 8.63
N ARG A 31 3.76 -9.91 8.44
CA ARG A 31 4.85 -9.29 9.18
C ARG A 31 5.02 -7.83 8.79
N TRP A 32 4.78 -7.46 7.54
CA TRP A 32 4.77 -6.04 7.14
C TRP A 32 3.74 -5.25 7.94
N PHE A 33 2.47 -5.69 7.97
CA PHE A 33 1.43 -5.00 8.73
C PHE A 33 1.78 -4.96 10.22
N LYS A 34 2.17 -6.10 10.79
CA LYS A 34 2.54 -6.19 12.21
C LYS A 34 3.67 -5.21 12.57
N THR A 35 4.76 -5.22 11.82
CA THR A 35 5.97 -4.44 12.11
C THR A 35 5.80 -2.97 11.74
N CYS A 36 5.38 -2.67 10.51
CA CYS A 36 5.36 -1.30 9.99
C CYS A 36 4.20 -0.46 10.52
N THR A 37 3.18 -1.08 11.13
CA THR A 37 2.07 -0.37 11.78
C THR A 37 2.17 -0.39 13.31
N TYR A 38 3.29 -0.84 13.88
CA TYR A 38 3.47 -0.96 15.33
C TYR A 38 2.39 -1.84 16.00
N ASN A 39 2.04 -2.96 15.36
CA ASN A 39 0.98 -3.90 15.73
C ASN A 39 -0.44 -3.30 15.76
N GLN A 40 -0.68 -2.15 15.11
CA GLN A 40 -2.01 -1.54 15.09
C GLN A 40 -2.95 -2.20 14.08
N LEU A 41 -2.40 -2.77 13.01
CA LEU A 41 -3.13 -3.55 12.04
C LEU A 41 -2.71 -5.03 12.09
N THR A 42 -3.64 -5.91 11.74
CA THR A 42 -3.42 -7.35 11.64
C THR A 42 -3.76 -7.84 10.24
N PHE A 43 -2.99 -8.82 9.77
CA PHE A 43 -3.23 -9.51 8.50
C PHE A 43 -2.90 -10.98 8.74
N THR A 44 -3.85 -11.73 9.30
CA THR A 44 -3.67 -13.15 9.60
C THR A 44 -4.45 -13.99 8.59
N LYS A 45 -4.25 -15.30 8.63
CA LYS A 45 -5.00 -16.24 7.79
C LYS A 45 -6.49 -16.25 8.11
N GLU A 46 -6.85 -16.05 9.37
CA GLU A 46 -8.23 -16.11 9.84
C GLU A 46 -9.07 -14.94 9.34
N ASN A 47 -8.46 -13.75 9.20
CA ASN A 47 -9.17 -12.54 8.75
C ASN A 47 -8.92 -12.16 7.29
N ASN A 48 -7.99 -12.84 6.58
CA ASN A 48 -7.74 -12.63 5.15
C ASN A 48 -7.64 -13.97 4.41
N PRO A 49 -8.69 -14.83 4.37
CA PRO A 49 -8.61 -16.13 3.72
C PRO A 49 -8.36 -16.01 2.20
N ILE A 50 -7.57 -16.94 1.66
CA ILE A 50 -7.29 -17.04 0.22
C ILE A 50 -8.24 -18.06 -0.42
N VAL A 51 -8.82 -17.68 -1.56
CA VAL A 51 -9.70 -18.53 -2.37
C VAL A 51 -9.18 -18.55 -3.80
N GLU A 52 -9.09 -19.74 -4.39
CA GLU A 52 -8.78 -19.92 -5.79
C GLU A 52 -10.08 -20.11 -6.59
N ILE A 53 -10.26 -19.30 -7.64
CA ILE A 53 -11.49 -19.27 -8.43
C ILE A 53 -11.13 -19.50 -9.90
N ASP A 54 -11.73 -20.52 -10.51
CA ASP A 54 -11.61 -20.74 -11.96
C ASP A 54 -12.62 -19.87 -12.71
N LEU A 55 -12.11 -18.96 -13.54
CA LEU A 55 -12.91 -17.94 -14.21
C LEU A 55 -13.06 -18.24 -15.70
N PRO A 56 -14.24 -17.93 -16.30
CA PRO A 56 -14.35 -17.86 -17.75
C PRO A 56 -13.49 -16.72 -18.31
N CYS A 57 -13.01 -16.86 -19.54
CA CYS A 57 -12.17 -15.84 -20.18
C CYS A 57 -12.91 -14.66 -20.78
N GLN A 58 -14.15 -14.89 -21.16
CA GLN A 58 -15.03 -13.87 -21.69
C GLN A 58 -16.45 -14.19 -21.26
N GLY A 59 -17.29 -13.18 -21.17
CA GLY A 59 -18.68 -13.37 -20.82
C GLY A 59 -19.34 -12.09 -20.37
N THR A 60 -20.39 -12.23 -19.59
CA THR A 60 -21.14 -11.11 -19.04
C THR A 60 -21.47 -11.42 -17.59
N THR A 61 -21.22 -10.48 -16.69
CA THR A 61 -21.54 -10.62 -15.26
C THR A 61 -23.04 -10.50 -15.01
N GLU A 62 -23.48 -10.78 -13.77
CA GLU A 62 -24.87 -10.58 -13.35
C GLU A 62 -25.34 -9.12 -13.52
N GLN A 63 -24.43 -8.14 -13.40
CA GLN A 63 -24.74 -6.72 -13.62
C GLN A 63 -24.70 -6.30 -15.10
N LYS A 64 -24.75 -7.27 -16.02
CA LYS A 64 -24.71 -7.05 -17.48
C LYS A 64 -23.42 -6.40 -17.98
N ARG A 65 -22.32 -6.56 -17.24
CA ARG A 65 -21.00 -6.09 -17.65
C ARG A 65 -20.31 -7.14 -18.51
N ALA A 66 -20.12 -6.87 -19.80
CA ALA A 66 -19.34 -7.73 -20.67
C ALA A 66 -17.84 -7.63 -20.32
N PHE A 67 -17.13 -8.75 -20.18
CA PHE A 67 -15.70 -8.79 -19.89
C PHE A 67 -14.98 -9.69 -20.90
N ASP A 68 -13.73 -9.36 -21.21
CA ASP A 68 -12.81 -10.18 -21.98
C ASP A 68 -11.40 -10.09 -21.35
N PHE A 69 -11.11 -11.02 -20.43
CA PHE A 69 -9.83 -11.07 -19.73
C PHE A 69 -8.64 -11.47 -20.62
N LYS A 70 -8.88 -11.82 -21.87
CA LYS A 70 -7.81 -12.15 -22.82
C LYS A 70 -7.33 -10.89 -23.54
N ASN A 71 -8.26 -10.02 -23.94
CA ASN A 71 -7.99 -8.85 -24.77
C ASN A 71 -8.15 -7.50 -24.06
N GLY A 72 -8.73 -7.48 -22.85
CA GLY A 72 -8.91 -6.24 -22.07
C GLY A 72 -9.95 -5.27 -22.64
N LYS A 73 -10.92 -5.78 -23.40
CA LYS A 73 -11.84 -4.96 -24.20
C LYS A 73 -13.30 -5.36 -24.02
N GLY A 74 -13.70 -5.80 -22.83
CA GLY A 74 -15.06 -6.20 -22.51
C GLY A 74 -16.11 -5.10 -22.75
N ASN A 75 -15.75 -3.83 -22.50
CA ASN A 75 -16.59 -2.68 -22.86
C ASN A 75 -16.26 -2.06 -24.24
N GLY A 76 -15.31 -2.63 -24.98
CA GLY A 76 -14.83 -2.09 -26.26
C GLY A 76 -13.98 -0.81 -26.17
N LYS A 77 -13.60 -0.35 -24.97
CA LYS A 77 -12.87 0.92 -24.75
C LYS A 77 -11.61 0.76 -23.91
N ASN A 78 -11.72 0.22 -22.70
CA ASN A 78 -10.65 0.11 -21.70
C ASN A 78 -10.88 -1.12 -20.79
N GLU A 79 -10.01 -1.30 -19.81
CA GLU A 79 -9.99 -2.45 -18.89
C GLU A 79 -11.01 -2.37 -17.74
N ASP A 80 -11.83 -1.31 -17.65
CA ASP A 80 -12.74 -1.10 -16.51
C ASP A 80 -13.65 -2.31 -16.30
N ASN A 81 -14.12 -2.89 -17.39
CA ASN A 81 -15.04 -4.02 -17.29
C ASN A 81 -14.36 -5.30 -16.79
N GLU A 82 -13.07 -5.48 -17.09
CA GLU A 82 -12.26 -6.57 -16.59
C GLU A 82 -12.03 -6.40 -15.08
N VAL A 83 -11.56 -5.22 -14.68
CA VAL A 83 -11.23 -4.91 -13.27
C VAL A 83 -12.43 -5.11 -12.36
N TRP A 84 -13.55 -4.47 -12.70
CA TRP A 84 -14.76 -4.57 -11.87
C TRP A 84 -15.52 -5.87 -12.09
N GLY A 85 -15.47 -6.43 -13.31
CA GLY A 85 -16.06 -7.74 -13.61
C GLY A 85 -15.43 -8.86 -12.81
N LEU A 86 -14.12 -8.79 -12.53
CA LEU A 86 -13.42 -9.76 -11.68
C LEU A 86 -14.02 -9.81 -10.27
N GLY A 87 -14.28 -8.65 -9.66
CA GLY A 87 -14.91 -8.57 -8.34
C GLY A 87 -16.32 -9.15 -8.32
N GLU A 88 -17.11 -8.89 -9.36
CA GLU A 88 -18.48 -9.42 -9.49
C GLU A 88 -18.50 -10.95 -9.71
N LEU A 89 -17.58 -11.48 -10.51
CA LEU A 89 -17.45 -12.92 -10.71
C LEU A 89 -17.02 -13.61 -9.42
N ALA A 90 -16.06 -13.03 -8.68
CA ALA A 90 -15.64 -13.55 -7.38
C ALA A 90 -16.79 -13.55 -6.37
N TYR A 91 -17.55 -12.45 -6.27
CA TYR A 91 -18.73 -12.37 -5.43
C TYR A 91 -19.80 -13.41 -5.82
N SER A 92 -20.05 -13.58 -7.12
CA SER A 92 -21.01 -14.56 -7.64
C SER A 92 -20.62 -15.99 -7.30
N TRP A 93 -19.32 -16.30 -7.40
CA TRP A 93 -18.79 -17.60 -7.00
C TRP A 93 -18.88 -17.82 -5.49
N LEU A 94 -18.57 -16.81 -4.67
CA LEU A 94 -18.71 -16.90 -3.21
C LEU A 94 -20.16 -17.11 -2.78
N LYS A 95 -21.14 -16.45 -3.42
CA LYS A 95 -22.57 -16.70 -3.12
C LYS A 95 -22.95 -18.18 -3.24
N GLN A 96 -22.34 -18.88 -4.20
CA GLN A 96 -22.64 -20.29 -4.48
C GLN A 96 -21.87 -21.25 -3.56
N ASN A 97 -20.61 -20.93 -3.24
CA ASN A 97 -19.69 -21.87 -2.58
C ASN A 97 -19.45 -21.54 -1.10
N TYR A 98 -19.54 -20.27 -0.70
CA TYR A 98 -19.29 -19.75 0.65
C TYR A 98 -20.29 -18.63 1.00
N PRO A 99 -21.59 -18.95 1.14
CA PRO A 99 -22.65 -17.95 1.29
C PRO A 99 -22.45 -17.04 2.51
N PHE A 100 -21.86 -17.55 3.59
CA PHE A 100 -21.51 -16.73 4.76
C PHE A 100 -20.54 -15.59 4.41
N TRP A 101 -19.47 -15.88 3.65
CA TRP A 101 -18.50 -14.85 3.23
C TRP A 101 -19.11 -13.87 2.22
N ALA A 102 -20.03 -14.33 1.37
CA ALA A 102 -20.77 -13.45 0.49
C ALA A 102 -21.65 -12.46 1.27
N MET A 103 -22.35 -12.90 2.33
CA MET A 103 -23.13 -12.00 3.19
C MET A 103 -22.26 -10.94 3.86
N GLU A 104 -21.03 -11.30 4.23
CA GLU A 104 -20.09 -10.38 4.87
C GLU A 104 -19.24 -9.58 3.85
N TRP A 105 -19.52 -9.68 2.54
CA TRP A 105 -18.71 -9.03 1.51
C TRP A 105 -18.54 -7.54 1.77
N GLY A 106 -19.59 -6.83 2.19
CA GLY A 106 -19.52 -5.39 2.50
C GLY A 106 -18.68 -4.99 3.71
N ARG A 107 -18.19 -5.94 4.51
CA ARG A 107 -17.46 -5.70 5.76
C ARG A 107 -15.95 -5.92 5.65
N TYR A 108 -15.48 -6.43 4.52
CA TYR A 108 -14.07 -6.73 4.32
C TYR A 108 -13.54 -6.04 3.05
N ARG A 109 -12.26 -5.71 3.06
CA ARG A 109 -11.49 -5.39 1.85
C ARG A 109 -11.23 -6.64 1.02
N LYS A 110 -11.08 -6.51 -0.30
CA LYS A 110 -10.83 -7.65 -1.20
C LYS A 110 -9.55 -7.43 -1.98
N ILE A 111 -8.76 -8.49 -2.08
CA ILE A 111 -7.50 -8.51 -2.81
C ILE A 111 -7.66 -9.51 -3.94
N PHE A 112 -7.58 -9.01 -5.17
CA PHE A 112 -7.67 -9.81 -6.37
C PHE A 112 -6.27 -9.96 -6.97
N ILE A 113 -5.79 -11.20 -7.05
CA ILE A 113 -4.54 -11.53 -7.75
C ILE A 113 -4.93 -12.12 -9.09
N TYR A 114 -4.66 -11.40 -10.18
CA TYR A 114 -5.00 -11.87 -11.52
C TYR A 114 -3.95 -11.41 -12.52
N PRO A 115 -3.43 -12.28 -13.39
CA PRO A 115 -2.43 -11.87 -14.35
C PRO A 115 -3.10 -11.26 -15.58
N TYR A 116 -3.49 -9.98 -15.52
CA TYR A 116 -4.22 -9.31 -16.60
C TYR A 116 -3.49 -9.39 -17.94
N ASN A 117 -2.16 -9.25 -17.95
CA ASN A 117 -1.36 -9.23 -19.18
C ASN A 117 -0.94 -10.61 -19.72
N TRP A 118 -1.54 -11.70 -19.24
CA TRP A 118 -1.13 -13.07 -19.59
C TRP A 118 -1.25 -13.42 -21.07
N ALA A 119 -2.24 -12.86 -21.77
CA ALA A 119 -2.52 -13.16 -23.18
C ALA A 119 -2.14 -12.00 -24.10
N THR A 120 -2.53 -10.79 -23.72
CA THR A 120 -2.17 -9.54 -24.40
C THR A 120 -1.76 -8.51 -23.35
N ASN A 121 -0.78 -7.66 -23.66
CA ASN A 121 -0.37 -6.60 -22.75
C ASN A 121 -1.33 -5.41 -22.87
N TYR A 122 -2.41 -5.41 -22.10
CA TYR A 122 -3.47 -4.41 -22.18
C TYR A 122 -3.59 -3.51 -20.94
N VAL A 123 -3.05 -3.90 -19.79
CA VAL A 123 -2.91 -3.02 -18.63
C VAL A 123 -1.45 -2.57 -18.47
N GLN A 124 -1.24 -1.31 -18.09
CA GLN A 124 0.11 -0.76 -17.90
C GLN A 124 0.54 -0.69 -16.42
N TRP A 125 -0.35 -1.09 -15.52
CA TRP A 125 -0.13 -1.06 -14.09
C TRP A 125 0.17 -2.46 -13.55
N SER A 126 0.99 -2.50 -12.50
CA SER A 126 1.30 -3.73 -11.76
C SER A 126 0.36 -3.92 -10.56
N GLY A 127 -0.24 -2.83 -10.08
CA GLY A 127 -1.22 -2.79 -9.01
C GLY A 127 -2.23 -1.68 -9.24
N LEU A 128 -3.43 -1.85 -8.69
CA LEU A 128 -4.48 -0.84 -8.68
C LEU A 128 -5.30 -1.00 -7.40
N ALA A 129 -5.68 0.10 -6.76
CA ALA A 129 -6.51 0.05 -5.57
C ALA A 129 -7.48 1.24 -5.46
N VAL A 130 -8.57 1.01 -4.74
CA VAL A 130 -9.48 2.07 -4.32
C VAL A 130 -8.82 2.88 -3.20
N LEU A 131 -8.74 4.21 -3.39
CA LEU A 131 -8.18 5.12 -2.41
C LEU A 131 -9.18 5.42 -1.28
N GLY A 132 -8.79 5.15 -0.04
CA GLY A 132 -9.56 5.53 1.16
C GLY A 132 -10.92 4.84 1.23
N CYS A 133 -10.92 3.57 1.62
CA CYS A 133 -12.15 2.82 1.76
C CYS A 133 -13.04 3.38 2.87
N ASN A 134 -14.35 3.37 2.63
CA ASN A 134 -15.35 3.80 3.61
C ASN A 134 -15.43 2.77 4.74
N ASP A 135 -15.18 3.20 5.98
CA ASP A 135 -15.21 2.37 7.18
C ASP A 135 -16.59 1.76 7.46
N LYS A 136 -17.66 2.34 6.91
CA LYS A 136 -19.05 1.88 7.06
C LYS A 136 -19.52 0.98 5.92
N ASP A 137 -18.86 1.04 4.76
CA ASP A 137 -19.21 0.24 3.59
C ASP A 137 -17.95 -0.09 2.77
N LEU A 138 -17.44 -1.30 2.98
CA LEU A 138 -16.28 -1.82 2.28
C LEU A 138 -16.67 -2.61 1.04
N SER A 139 -17.94 -2.56 0.57
CA SER A 139 -18.42 -3.30 -0.60
C SER A 139 -17.54 -3.09 -1.83
N LEU A 140 -17.05 -1.87 -2.05
CA LEU A 140 -16.17 -1.49 -3.16
C LEU A 140 -14.69 -1.35 -2.76
N CYS A 141 -14.30 -1.77 -1.55
CA CYS A 141 -12.91 -1.68 -1.10
C CYS A 141 -12.06 -2.78 -1.75
N TYR A 142 -11.53 -2.49 -2.93
CA TYR A 142 -10.83 -3.42 -3.78
C TYR A 142 -9.36 -3.03 -3.99
N THR A 143 -8.55 -4.07 -4.13
CA THR A 143 -7.16 -4.03 -4.57
C THR A 143 -6.97 -5.10 -5.62
N TRP A 144 -6.34 -4.76 -6.74
CA TRP A 144 -6.00 -5.65 -7.83
C TRP A 144 -4.50 -5.67 -8.01
N ILE A 145 -3.91 -6.87 -8.02
CA ILE A 145 -2.50 -7.08 -8.25
C ILE A 145 -2.36 -7.81 -9.58
N ASN A 146 -1.71 -7.14 -10.52
CA ASN A 146 -1.38 -7.69 -11.82
C ASN A 146 -0.04 -8.42 -11.72
N THR A 147 -0.07 -9.71 -12.03
CA THR A 147 1.06 -10.61 -11.98
C THR A 147 1.30 -11.21 -13.36
N GLU A 148 2.43 -11.87 -13.59
CA GLU A 148 2.58 -12.73 -14.77
C GLU A 148 2.12 -14.16 -14.46
N THR A 149 1.89 -14.98 -15.47
CA THR A 149 1.58 -16.41 -15.26
C THR A 149 2.81 -17.22 -14.83
N SER A 150 4.01 -16.70 -15.14
CA SER A 150 5.29 -17.36 -14.93
C SER A 150 5.85 -17.17 -13.51
N VAL A 151 5.38 -16.15 -12.77
CA VAL A 151 5.96 -15.80 -11.48
C VAL A 151 5.50 -16.77 -10.38
N THR A 152 6.38 -16.95 -9.40
CA THR A 152 6.17 -17.82 -8.25
C THR A 152 6.17 -17.05 -6.93
N GLN A 153 6.42 -15.75 -7.03
CA GLN A 153 6.66 -14.83 -5.93
C GLN A 153 5.86 -13.56 -6.19
N LEU A 154 5.32 -12.98 -5.13
CA LEU A 154 4.67 -11.68 -5.19
C LEU A 154 5.68 -10.58 -4.88
N GLN A 155 5.59 -9.48 -5.63
CA GLN A 155 6.32 -8.27 -5.31
C GLN A 155 5.62 -7.56 -4.15
N MET A 156 6.12 -7.79 -2.93
CA MET A 156 5.51 -7.26 -1.70
C MET A 156 5.45 -5.74 -1.66
N SER A 157 6.39 -5.03 -2.30
CA SER A 157 6.34 -3.56 -2.43
C SER A 157 5.03 -3.10 -3.06
N ILE A 158 4.65 -3.70 -4.19
CA ILE A 158 3.40 -3.40 -4.91
C ILE A 158 2.19 -3.79 -4.07
N VAL A 159 2.17 -5.01 -3.52
CA VAL A 159 1.02 -5.47 -2.70
C VAL A 159 0.79 -4.53 -1.52
N VAL A 160 1.85 -4.12 -0.83
CA VAL A 160 1.77 -3.16 0.26
C VAL A 160 1.28 -1.80 -0.24
N GLN A 161 1.87 -1.26 -1.30
CA GLN A 161 1.50 0.04 -1.87
C GLN A 161 -0.01 0.11 -2.16
N GLU A 162 -0.54 -0.89 -2.86
CA GLU A 162 -1.96 -0.95 -3.19
C GLU A 162 -2.85 -1.12 -1.95
N LEU A 163 -2.47 -1.97 -1.00
CA LEU A 163 -3.29 -2.18 0.19
C LEU A 163 -3.34 -0.97 1.11
N VAL A 164 -2.29 -0.15 1.17
CA VAL A 164 -2.32 1.04 2.00
C VAL A 164 -2.99 2.23 1.29
N HIS A 165 -3.20 2.17 -0.03
CA HIS A 165 -4.18 3.04 -0.69
C HIS A 165 -5.59 2.85 -0.12
N ASN A 166 -6.01 1.62 0.20
CA ASN A 166 -7.30 1.38 0.86
C ASN A 166 -7.42 2.08 2.24
N VAL A 167 -6.30 2.39 2.91
CA VAL A 167 -6.26 3.16 4.17
C VAL A 167 -6.25 4.69 3.92
N GLY A 168 -6.22 5.12 2.66
CA GLY A 168 -6.21 6.54 2.27
C GLY A 168 -4.82 7.13 2.10
N LEU A 169 -3.78 6.30 2.10
CA LEU A 169 -2.43 6.75 1.75
C LEU A 169 -2.34 7.02 0.26
N VAL A 170 -1.57 8.03 -0.12
CA VAL A 170 -1.39 8.46 -1.51
C VAL A 170 0.08 8.32 -1.88
N HIS A 171 0.42 8.43 -3.16
CA HIS A 171 1.82 8.35 -3.58
C HIS A 171 2.69 9.38 -2.84
N SER A 172 3.84 8.91 -2.37
CA SER A 172 4.86 9.72 -1.69
C SER A 172 5.66 10.49 -2.72
N SER A 173 5.01 11.52 -3.26
CA SER A 173 5.58 12.36 -4.30
C SER A 173 6.67 13.29 -3.79
N ARG A 174 7.55 13.70 -4.70
CA ARG A 174 8.59 14.70 -4.42
C ARG A 174 8.61 15.75 -5.50
N LYS A 175 8.90 16.99 -5.11
CA LYS A 175 9.33 18.04 -6.05
C LYS A 175 10.83 17.91 -6.28
N LEU A 176 11.22 17.63 -7.51
CA LEU A 176 12.62 17.52 -7.93
C LEU A 176 12.93 18.65 -8.90
N PHE A 177 14.15 19.16 -8.87
CA PHE A 177 14.57 20.14 -9.88
C PHE A 177 15.13 19.40 -11.10
N ASP A 178 14.43 19.47 -12.22
CA ASP A 178 14.89 18.94 -13.49
C ASP A 178 15.84 19.97 -14.14
N ARG A 179 17.13 19.63 -14.16
CA ARG A 179 18.18 20.48 -14.74
C ARG A 179 18.05 20.63 -16.26
N ASN A 180 17.52 19.63 -16.96
CA ASN A 180 17.36 19.67 -18.41
C ASN A 180 16.23 20.63 -18.81
N GLN A 181 15.19 20.70 -17.96
CA GLN A 181 14.03 21.57 -18.19
C GLN A 181 14.10 22.89 -17.40
N ASN A 182 15.16 23.09 -16.60
CA ASN A 182 15.35 24.22 -15.69
C ASN A 182 14.11 24.54 -14.85
N LYS A 183 13.41 23.52 -14.35
CA LYS A 183 12.15 23.68 -13.62
C LYS A 183 11.96 22.63 -12.53
N TRP A 184 11.15 22.96 -11.53
CA TRP A 184 10.68 21.98 -10.55
C TRP A 184 9.62 21.08 -11.18
N VAL A 185 9.85 19.77 -11.15
CA VAL A 185 8.92 18.75 -11.62
C VAL A 185 8.35 17.98 -10.43
N HIS A 186 7.06 17.66 -10.52
CA HIS A 186 6.42 16.73 -9.60
C HIS A 186 6.77 15.31 -10.04
N CYS A 187 7.37 14.53 -9.15
CA CYS A 187 7.60 13.12 -9.36
C CYS A 187 6.79 12.32 -8.34
N GLU A 188 5.73 11.69 -8.83
CA GLU A 188 4.74 10.95 -8.05
C GLU A 188 5.36 9.83 -7.20
N TYR A 189 6.33 9.10 -7.77
CA TYR A 189 6.95 7.94 -7.11
C TYR A 189 8.36 8.21 -6.58
N CYS A 190 8.88 9.44 -6.53
CA CYS A 190 10.33 9.62 -6.30
C CYS A 190 10.83 9.48 -4.85
N ASP A 191 9.98 9.11 -3.89
CA ASP A 191 10.44 8.79 -2.54
C ASP A 191 10.95 7.35 -2.43
N GLN A 192 12.28 7.21 -2.50
CA GLN A 192 12.99 5.92 -2.41
C GLN A 192 12.96 5.29 -1.01
N GLN A 193 12.32 5.91 -0.03
CA GLN A 193 12.25 5.39 1.34
C GLN A 193 10.88 4.86 1.71
N CYS A 194 9.89 5.04 0.85
CA CYS A 194 8.52 4.70 1.16
C CYS A 194 8.00 3.74 0.08
N PRO A 195 7.30 2.66 0.44
CA PRO A 195 6.58 1.85 -0.54
C PRO A 195 5.49 2.64 -1.29
N MET A 196 5.10 3.82 -0.82
CA MET A 196 4.23 4.74 -1.58
C MET A 196 4.98 5.57 -2.62
N GLY A 197 6.30 5.48 -2.68
CA GLY A 197 7.14 6.12 -3.68
C GLY A 197 7.81 5.06 -4.56
N TRP A 198 9.14 5.05 -4.58
CA TRP A 198 9.97 4.06 -5.29
C TRP A 198 10.67 3.14 -4.26
N GLY A 199 10.27 3.23 -3.00
CA GLY A 199 10.91 2.46 -1.95
C GLY A 199 10.63 0.97 -2.11
N GLU A 200 11.69 0.20 -2.30
CA GLU A 200 11.63 -1.26 -2.29
C GLU A 200 12.71 -1.83 -1.36
N ALA A 201 12.48 -3.04 -0.86
CA ALA A 201 13.47 -3.75 -0.09
C ALA A 201 14.54 -4.35 -1.04
N GLU A 202 15.81 -4.33 -0.62
CA GLU A 202 16.90 -4.95 -1.42
C GLU A 202 16.68 -6.46 -1.60
N ASN A 203 16.01 -7.12 -0.66
CA ASN A 203 15.61 -8.52 -0.74
C ASN A 203 14.17 -8.71 -0.23
N ASN A 204 13.20 -8.80 -1.15
CA ASN A 204 11.77 -8.86 -0.84
C ASN A 204 11.36 -10.09 0.01
N ASP A 205 12.08 -11.21 -0.07
CA ASP A 205 11.76 -12.41 0.71
C ASP A 205 12.17 -12.25 2.18
N LYS A 206 13.14 -11.38 2.48
CA LYS A 206 13.80 -11.30 3.80
C LYS A 206 13.57 -9.98 4.52
N GLN A 207 13.24 -8.92 3.80
CA GLN A 207 13.31 -7.57 4.29
C GLN A 207 12.00 -6.83 4.10
N LEU A 208 11.77 -5.85 4.96
CA LEU A 208 10.63 -4.96 4.93
C LEU A 208 11.12 -3.53 4.72
N LEU A 209 10.36 -2.77 3.95
CA LEU A 209 10.45 -1.33 3.92
C LEU A 209 9.14 -0.75 4.46
N CYS A 210 9.22 -0.02 5.56
CA CYS A 210 8.05 0.61 6.15
C CYS A 210 7.78 1.98 5.52
N THR A 211 6.58 2.51 5.72
CA THR A 211 6.19 3.85 5.28
C THR A 211 7.07 4.93 5.91
N ASN A 212 7.23 6.06 5.23
CA ASN A 212 7.89 7.23 5.81
C ASN A 212 7.02 7.84 6.94
N ALA A 213 7.56 8.85 7.63
CA ALA A 213 6.87 9.47 8.75
C ALA A 213 5.56 10.16 8.36
N ALA A 214 5.52 10.90 7.25
CA ALA A 214 4.31 11.59 6.79
C ALA A 214 3.16 10.61 6.51
N GLN A 215 3.45 9.53 5.80
CA GLN A 215 2.47 8.47 5.48
C GLN A 215 2.03 7.73 6.75
N SER A 216 2.97 7.40 7.64
CA SER A 216 2.67 6.72 8.91
C SER A 216 1.84 7.61 9.85
N TYR A 217 2.08 8.92 9.85
CA TYR A 217 1.27 9.90 10.58
C TYR A 217 -0.14 9.99 10.01
N LYS A 218 -0.26 10.11 8.68
CA LYS A 218 -1.56 10.18 7.99
C LYS A 218 -2.41 8.94 8.28
N ALA A 219 -1.79 7.75 8.34
CA ALA A 219 -2.48 6.52 8.71
C ALA A 219 -2.79 6.39 10.21
N GLY A 220 -2.29 7.30 11.06
CA GLY A 220 -2.40 7.21 12.51
C GLY A 220 -1.48 6.17 13.16
N TRP A 221 -0.55 5.58 12.39
CA TRP A 221 0.35 4.54 12.91
C TRP A 221 1.51 5.09 13.74
N ALA A 222 1.96 6.30 13.40
CA ALA A 222 3.03 6.98 14.13
C ALA A 222 2.59 8.40 14.48
N LYS A 223 3.18 8.95 15.53
CA LYS A 223 2.87 10.31 16.01
C LYS A 223 4.14 11.06 16.39
N PRO A 224 4.07 12.40 16.53
CA PRO A 224 5.20 13.17 17.00
C PRO A 224 5.63 12.75 18.41
N ILE A 225 6.93 12.92 18.71
CA ILE A 225 7.42 12.82 20.09
C ILE A 225 6.76 13.89 20.97
N SER A 226 6.85 13.74 22.30
CA SER A 226 6.41 14.79 23.23
C SER A 226 7.09 16.12 22.91
N GLY A 227 6.29 17.17 22.70
CA GLY A 227 6.77 18.50 22.26
C GLY A 227 7.24 18.57 20.80
N GLY A 228 7.12 17.50 20.04
CA GLY A 228 7.53 17.41 18.63
C GLY A 228 6.45 17.82 17.63
N HIS A 229 5.25 18.16 18.08
CA HIS A 229 4.20 18.75 17.26
C HIS A 229 4.25 20.27 17.41
N ILE A 230 4.66 20.96 16.33
CA ILE A 230 5.13 22.34 16.41
C ILE A 230 4.42 23.17 15.35
N ASN A 231 3.94 24.34 15.74
CA ASN A 231 3.58 25.41 14.83
C ASN A 231 4.83 26.24 14.52
N ALA A 232 5.25 26.29 13.25
CA ALA A 232 6.44 27.01 12.82
C ALA A 232 6.39 28.51 13.14
N PHE A 233 5.18 29.09 13.22
CA PHE A 233 4.98 30.51 13.53
C PHE A 233 5.18 30.86 15.00
N ASP A 234 5.19 29.86 15.89
CA ASP A 234 5.44 30.05 17.33
C ASP A 234 6.94 29.93 17.65
N LEU A 235 7.78 29.61 16.65
CA LEU A 235 9.23 29.51 16.82
C LEU A 235 9.87 30.91 16.79
N PRO A 236 10.55 31.33 17.88
CA PRO A 236 11.19 32.64 17.91
C PRO A 236 12.38 32.70 16.93
N PRO A 237 12.47 33.75 16.08
CA PRO A 237 13.58 33.89 15.14
C PRO A 237 14.95 33.86 15.83
N GLY A 238 15.89 33.12 15.27
CA GLY A 238 17.26 33.02 15.77
C GLY A 238 17.45 32.15 17.02
N VAL A 239 16.38 31.59 17.59
CA VAL A 239 16.46 30.69 18.74
C VAL A 239 16.57 29.24 18.27
N THR A 240 17.65 28.57 18.67
CA THR A 240 17.83 27.15 18.37
C THR A 240 16.98 26.29 19.31
N GLN A 241 16.11 25.46 18.73
CA GLN A 241 15.39 24.42 19.46
C GLN A 241 16.09 23.08 19.25
N GLN A 242 16.22 22.28 20.31
CA GLN A 242 16.85 20.96 20.26
C GLN A 242 15.83 19.87 20.56
N PHE A 243 15.82 18.83 19.71
CA PHE A 243 14.95 17.67 19.85
C PHE A 243 15.76 16.39 19.74
N THR A 244 15.39 15.38 20.52
CA THR A 244 15.95 14.03 20.40
C THR A 244 14.92 13.13 19.74
N LEU A 245 15.21 12.63 18.55
CA LEU A 245 14.34 11.73 17.81
C LEU A 245 14.81 10.28 17.95
N PRO A 246 13.97 9.37 18.46
CA PRO A 246 14.28 7.95 18.38
C PRO A 246 14.21 7.50 16.92
N SER A 247 14.92 6.44 16.59
CA SER A 247 14.71 5.83 15.28
C SER A 247 13.30 5.24 15.19
N MET A 248 12.66 5.36 14.02
CA MET A 248 11.28 4.90 13.80
C MET A 248 11.05 3.44 14.21
N HIS A 249 12.06 2.56 14.14
CA HIS A 249 11.91 1.16 14.57
C HIS A 249 11.69 0.96 16.09
N LEU A 250 12.02 1.95 16.93
CA LEU A 250 12.00 1.80 18.39
C LEU A 250 10.64 2.11 19.02
N SER A 251 9.88 3.04 18.42
CA SER A 251 8.64 3.55 18.99
C SER A 251 7.78 4.16 17.88
N LYS A 252 6.47 4.19 18.07
CA LYS A 252 5.54 4.94 17.22
C LYS A 252 5.62 6.46 17.44
N ASP A 253 6.24 6.89 18.52
CA ASP A 253 6.50 8.29 18.86
C ASP A 253 7.90 8.62 18.34
N ASN A 254 8.03 9.02 17.08
CA ASN A 254 9.32 8.96 16.38
C ASN A 254 9.60 10.07 15.37
N MET A 255 8.78 11.13 15.37
CA MET A 255 8.93 12.22 14.42
C MET A 255 8.75 13.59 15.08
N LEU A 256 9.20 14.62 14.37
CA LEU A 256 8.65 15.97 14.50
C LEU A 256 7.63 16.17 13.40
N ARG A 257 6.58 16.93 13.72
CA ARG A 257 5.65 17.48 12.75
C ARG A 257 5.63 18.99 12.92
N ILE A 258 6.13 19.70 11.93
CA ILE A 258 6.29 21.16 11.94
C ILE A 258 5.29 21.73 10.94
N ILE A 259 4.19 22.27 11.45
CA ILE A 259 3.14 22.90 10.65
C ILE A 259 3.65 24.25 10.18
N TYR A 260 3.66 24.48 8.86
CA TYR A 260 4.03 25.78 8.27
C TYR A 260 2.89 26.40 7.45
N ASP A 261 1.70 25.77 7.51
CA ASP A 261 0.48 26.28 6.92
C ASP A 261 0.07 27.61 7.55
N GLN A 262 -0.06 28.65 6.72
CA GLN A 262 -0.45 29.98 7.19
C GLN A 262 -1.90 30.07 7.64
N TRP A 263 -2.76 29.21 7.11
CA TRP A 263 -4.22 29.23 7.26
C TRP A 263 -4.72 28.22 8.30
N ASN A 264 -3.98 27.13 8.54
CA ASN A 264 -4.31 26.15 9.56
C ASN A 264 -3.10 25.79 10.44
N ARG A 265 -2.94 26.52 11.55
CA ARG A 265 -1.78 26.42 12.47
C ARG A 265 -2.02 25.54 13.70
N VAL A 266 -3.18 24.87 13.78
CA VAL A 266 -3.61 24.16 14.99
C VAL A 266 -2.70 22.96 15.26
N VAL A 267 -2.13 22.93 16.47
CA VAL A 267 -1.36 21.82 17.04
C VAL A 267 -2.27 21.03 17.98
N ASP A 268 -2.24 19.70 17.89
CA ASP A 268 -2.96 18.75 18.78
C ASP A 268 -4.47 19.01 18.96
N GLY A 269 -5.11 19.74 18.04
CA GLY A 269 -6.53 20.05 18.06
C GLY A 269 -7.33 19.25 17.03
N ASP A 270 -8.65 19.16 17.27
CA ASP A 270 -9.60 18.56 16.35
C ASP A 270 -9.74 19.47 15.11
N THR A 271 -8.85 19.27 14.13
CA THR A 271 -8.97 19.98 12.86
C THR A 271 -10.14 19.39 12.12
N VAL A 272 -11.28 20.08 12.14
CA VAL A 272 -12.37 19.84 11.19
C VAL A 272 -11.80 20.01 9.78
N HIS A 273 -11.39 18.89 9.17
CA HIS A 273 -11.20 18.66 7.72
C HIS A 273 -10.44 19.71 6.88
N VAL A 274 -9.50 20.49 7.44
CA VAL A 274 -8.64 21.37 6.62
C VAL A 274 -7.25 20.76 6.48
N ILE A 275 -6.84 20.51 5.22
CA ILE A 275 -5.50 20.07 4.85
C ILE A 275 -4.47 21.02 5.48
N GLN A 276 -3.41 20.47 6.08
CA GLN A 276 -2.31 21.23 6.65
C GLN A 276 -1.03 20.97 5.86
N ASP A 277 -0.38 22.04 5.45
CA ASP A 277 1.01 22.02 5.04
C ASP A 277 1.92 21.84 6.27
N ALA A 278 2.61 20.70 6.33
CA ALA A 278 3.51 20.36 7.42
C ALA A 278 4.76 19.64 6.92
N LEU A 279 5.88 19.90 7.59
CA LEU A 279 7.13 19.19 7.42
C LEU A 279 7.22 18.07 8.46
N PHE A 280 7.55 16.87 8.01
CA PHE A 280 7.79 15.72 8.87
C PHE A 280 9.29 15.47 8.97
N VAL A 281 9.80 15.37 10.19
CA VAL A 281 11.22 15.07 10.46
C VAL A 281 11.34 13.74 11.19
N SER A 282 12.07 12.79 10.62
CA SER A 282 12.22 11.45 11.21
C SER A 282 13.63 10.90 11.06
N TYR A 283 14.00 9.96 11.93
CA TYR A 283 15.27 9.25 11.88
C TYR A 283 15.07 7.76 11.57
N ARG A 284 15.70 7.25 10.51
CA ARG A 284 15.52 5.87 10.05
C ARG A 284 16.84 5.11 10.03
N VAL A 285 16.79 3.86 10.48
CA VAL A 285 17.95 2.96 10.59
C VAL A 285 17.56 1.60 10.07
N ARG A 286 18.37 1.08 9.12
CA ARG A 286 18.23 -0.29 8.62
C ARG A 286 18.50 -1.27 9.75
N GLN A 287 17.52 -2.11 10.02
CA GLN A 287 17.66 -3.19 11.00
C GLN A 287 18.29 -4.43 10.37
N ASN A 288 19.18 -5.09 11.10
CA ASN A 288 19.90 -6.27 10.59
C ASN A 288 19.03 -7.53 10.56
N ALA A 289 18.04 -7.63 11.45
CA ALA A 289 17.18 -8.80 11.54
C ALA A 289 16.19 -8.85 10.36
N SER A 290 16.06 -10.02 9.73
CA SER A 290 15.08 -10.23 8.65
C SER A 290 13.65 -10.02 9.15
N GLY A 291 12.84 -9.32 8.37
CA GLY A 291 11.46 -8.98 8.75
C GLY A 291 11.35 -7.91 9.84
N ALA A 292 12.46 -7.27 10.24
CA ALA A 292 12.42 -6.14 11.14
C ALA A 292 12.07 -4.84 10.40
N TYR A 293 11.64 -3.83 11.16
CA TYR A 293 11.30 -2.51 10.65
C TYR A 293 12.46 -1.97 9.82
N ASP A 294 12.21 -1.54 8.57
CA ASP A 294 13.24 -1.00 7.68
C ASP A 294 14.45 -1.90 7.43
N SER A 295 14.33 -3.21 7.61
CA SER A 295 15.40 -4.15 7.27
C SER A 295 15.82 -4.07 5.79
N GLY A 296 14.95 -3.55 4.91
CA GLY A 296 15.22 -3.31 3.49
C GLY A 296 15.61 -1.88 3.11
N LEU A 297 15.76 -0.97 4.07
CA LEU A 297 16.04 0.45 3.82
C LEU A 297 17.41 0.64 3.15
N SER A 298 17.48 1.22 1.95
CA SER A 298 18.72 1.31 1.15
C SER A 298 19.88 2.06 1.85
N ALA A 299 21.12 1.74 1.48
CA ALA A 299 22.32 2.27 2.14
C ALA A 299 22.43 3.82 2.11
N PRO A 300 22.08 4.50 1.00
CA PRO A 300 22.10 5.97 0.95
C PRO A 300 21.18 6.63 1.98
N VAL A 301 20.14 5.92 2.41
CA VAL A 301 19.10 6.46 3.28
C VAL A 301 19.10 5.93 4.71
N ASN A 302 20.01 5.01 5.01
CA ASN A 302 20.25 4.44 6.33
C ASN A 302 20.98 5.42 7.27
N ARG A 303 20.55 5.50 8.54
CA ARG A 303 21.11 6.37 9.59
C ARG A 303 21.10 7.85 9.20
N ARG A 304 20.03 8.28 8.53
CA ARG A 304 19.82 9.68 8.12
C ARG A 304 18.57 10.26 8.75
N VAL A 305 18.62 11.56 8.99
CA VAL A 305 17.44 12.37 9.30
C VAL A 305 16.79 12.77 7.99
N TRP A 306 15.49 12.57 7.91
CA TRP A 306 14.69 12.85 6.74
C TRP A 306 13.71 13.98 6.99
N LYS A 307 13.44 14.73 5.93
CA LYS A 307 12.51 15.84 5.88
C LYS A 307 11.56 15.55 4.73
N GLN A 308 10.30 15.26 5.05
CA GLN A 308 9.23 14.98 4.08
C GLN A 308 8.18 16.08 4.14
#